data_AF-A0A5U8SUJ2-F1
#
_entry.id   AF-A0A5U8SUJ2-F1
#
_cell.length_a   1.000
_cell.length_b   1.000
_cell.length_c   1.000
_cell.angle_alpha   90.00
_cell.angle_beta   90.00
_cell.angle_gamma   90.00
#
_symmetry.space_group_name_H-M   'P 1'
#
loop_
_entity.id
_entity.type
_entity.pdbx_description
1 polymer ?
#
loop_
_entity_poly.entity_id
_entity_poly.type
_entity_poly.pdbx_seq_one_letter_code
_entity_poly.pdbx_strand_id
1 'polypeptide(L)'
;MSKKSKMIVRTKFIDRACHWTVVICFFLVSLSGIALFFPTLQWLTETFGTPAMGRILHPFFGVLIFVVLMFMFFRFVKHNIPDREDLPWIKNIIEVLKGNEHHVAR
;
A
#
# COMPACT_ATOMS: atom_id res chain seq x y z
N MET A 1 -11.30 16.76 -36.10
CA MET A 1 -10.11 16.58 -35.24
C MET A 1 -10.56 16.08 -33.88
N SER A 2 -10.14 14.87 -33.47
CA SER A 2 -10.43 14.35 -32.12
C SER A 2 -9.70 15.21 -31.08
N LYS A 3 -10.41 15.70 -30.05
CA LYS A 3 -9.80 16.45 -28.93
C LYS A 3 -8.77 15.55 -28.25
N LYS A 4 -7.51 15.97 -28.19
CA LYS A 4 -6.47 15.26 -27.42
C LYS A 4 -6.90 15.20 -25.95
N SER A 5 -6.96 13.99 -25.40
CA SER A 5 -7.25 13.78 -23.99
C SER A 5 -6.12 14.35 -23.13
N LYS A 6 -6.47 15.10 -22.07
CA LYS A 6 -5.52 15.62 -21.09
C LYS A 6 -4.91 14.51 -20.22
N MET A 7 -5.58 13.37 -20.08
CA MET A 7 -5.19 12.29 -19.17
C MET A 7 -5.22 10.91 -19.83
N ILE A 8 -4.43 9.99 -19.28
CA ILE A 8 -4.40 8.57 -19.63
C ILE A 8 -4.86 7.72 -18.44
N VAL A 9 -5.49 6.57 -18.72
CA VAL A 9 -5.89 5.64 -17.66
C VAL A 9 -4.68 4.80 -17.24
N ARG A 10 -4.12 5.10 -16.06
CA ARG A 10 -3.02 4.32 -15.47
C ARG A 10 -3.52 3.12 -14.64
N THR A 11 -4.60 3.30 -13.88
CA THR A 11 -5.10 2.29 -12.91
C THR A 11 -6.60 2.11 -13.05
N LYS A 12 -7.08 0.87 -13.19
CA LYS A 12 -8.52 0.57 -13.37
C LYS A 12 -9.29 0.82 -12.06
N PHE A 13 -10.62 1.00 -12.16
CA PHE A 13 -11.47 1.25 -10.98
C PHE A 13 -11.37 0.15 -9.93
N ILE A 14 -11.39 -1.12 -10.34
CA ILE A 14 -11.28 -2.26 -9.43
C ILE A 14 -10.00 -2.24 -8.59
N ASP A 15 -8.87 -1.87 -9.21
CA ASP A 15 -7.58 -1.75 -8.53
C ASP A 15 -7.57 -0.60 -7.53
N ARG A 16 -8.21 0.53 -7.87
CA ARG A 16 -8.37 1.66 -6.95
C ARG A 16 -9.26 1.32 -5.76
N ALA A 17 -10.37 0.61 -6.00
CA ALA A 17 -11.26 0.16 -4.93
C ALA A 17 -10.54 -0.79 -3.98
N CYS A 18 -9.83 -1.80 -4.52
CA CYS A 18 -9.02 -2.71 -3.70
C CYS A 18 -7.95 -1.98 -2.89
N HIS A 19 -7.22 -1.04 -3.51
CA HIS A 19 -6.19 -0.26 -2.84
C HIS A 19 -6.77 0.54 -1.66
N TRP A 20 -7.87 1.28 -1.86
CA TRP A 20 -8.46 2.07 -0.79
C TRP A 20 -9.07 1.20 0.32
N THR A 21 -9.61 0.03 0.00
CA THR A 21 -10.03 -0.96 1.01
C THR A 21 -8.85 -1.41 1.86
N VAL A 22 -7.70 -1.73 1.23
CA VAL A 22 -6.47 -2.11 1.94
C VAL A 22 -5.99 -0.96 2.83
N VAL A 23 -5.97 0.28 2.34
CA VAL A 23 -5.52 1.45 3.11
C VAL A 23 -6.36 1.65 4.38
N ILE A 24 -7.69 1.60 4.27
CA ILE A 24 -8.59 1.77 5.42
C ILE A 24 -8.40 0.63 6.43
N CYS A 25 -8.35 -0.62 5.97
CA CYS A 25 -8.13 -1.76 6.86
C CYS A 25 -6.75 -1.71 7.51
N PHE A 26 -5.72 -1.38 6.74
CA PHE A 26 -4.35 -1.27 7.22
C PHE A 26 -4.19 -0.18 8.27
N PHE A 27 -4.88 0.96 8.12
CA PHE A 27 -4.91 1.99 9.16
C PHE A 27 -5.43 1.41 10.49
N LEU A 28 -6.55 0.69 10.49
CA LEU A 28 -7.11 0.09 11.71
C LEU A 28 -6.20 -1.02 12.30
N VAL A 29 -5.67 -1.90 11.44
CA VAL A 29 -4.79 -3.01 11.87
C VAL A 29 -3.45 -2.49 12.38
N SER A 30 -2.83 -1.51 11.70
CA SER A 30 -1.55 -0.95 12.13
C SER A 30 -1.68 -0.22 13.47
N LEU A 31 -2.70 0.63 13.66
CA LEU A 31 -2.89 1.34 14.93
C LEU A 31 -3.21 0.39 16.09
N SER A 32 -4.11 -0.57 15.88
CA SER A 32 -4.41 -1.58 16.91
C SER A 32 -3.21 -2.49 17.21
N GLY A 33 -2.39 -2.83 16.22
CA GLY A 33 -1.15 -3.59 16.40
C GLY A 33 -0.09 -2.81 17.17
N ILE A 34 0.09 -1.51 16.84
CA ILE A 34 0.97 -0.60 17.57
C ILE A 34 0.51 -0.45 19.02
N ALA A 35 -0.80 -0.39 19.29
CA ALA A 35 -1.33 -0.33 20.65
C ALA A 35 -0.93 -1.55 21.50
N LEU A 36 -0.89 -2.74 20.89
CA LEU A 36 -0.48 -3.98 21.55
C LEU A 36 1.05 -4.05 21.74
N PHE A 37 1.82 -3.45 20.81
CA PHE A 37 3.29 -3.46 20.86
C PHE A 37 3.86 -2.39 21.81
N PHE A 38 3.26 -1.21 21.85
CA PHE A 38 3.62 -0.11 22.73
C PHE A 38 2.45 0.27 23.65
N PRO A 39 2.29 -0.43 24.79
CA PRO A 39 1.20 -0.16 25.73
C PRO A 39 1.18 1.27 26.28
N THR A 40 2.29 2.01 26.25
CA THR A 40 2.32 3.42 26.69
C THR A 40 1.46 4.33 25.81
N LEU A 41 1.18 3.93 24.57
CA LEU A 41 0.30 4.65 23.63
C LEU A 41 -1.18 4.29 23.87
N GLN A 42 -1.66 4.51 25.11
CA GLN A 42 -2.97 4.06 25.57
C GLN A 42 -4.14 4.50 24.67
N TRP A 43 -4.07 5.70 24.08
CA TRP A 43 -5.08 6.23 23.16
C TRP A 43 -5.31 5.35 21.92
N LEU A 44 -4.31 4.57 21.49
CA LEU A 44 -4.45 3.66 20.35
C LEU A 44 -5.25 2.41 20.68
N THR A 45 -5.40 2.05 21.96
CA THR A 45 -6.16 0.87 22.38
C THR A 45 -7.67 1.01 22.05
N GLU A 46 -8.13 2.24 21.82
CA GLU A 46 -9.49 2.59 21.42
C GLU A 46 -9.69 2.62 19.89
N THR A 47 -8.71 2.18 19.10
CA THR A 47 -8.83 2.13 17.61
C THR A 47 -10.09 1.40 17.14
N PHE A 48 -10.49 0.35 17.85
CA PHE A 48 -11.73 -0.40 17.60
C PHE A 48 -12.79 -0.14 18.69
N GLY A 49 -12.78 1.05 19.28
CA GLY A 49 -13.65 1.47 20.38
C GLY A 49 -13.17 1.01 21.77
N THR A 50 -12.81 -0.27 21.93
CA THR A 50 -12.26 -0.78 23.21
C THR A 50 -11.05 -1.70 23.00
N PRO A 51 -10.15 -1.84 24.00
CA PRO A 51 -9.01 -2.74 23.90
C PRO A 51 -9.39 -4.21 23.65
N ALA A 52 -10.51 -4.65 24.25
CA ALA A 52 -11.04 -5.99 24.03
C ALA A 52 -11.49 -6.20 22.59
N MET A 53 -12.23 -5.23 22.03
CA MET A 53 -12.66 -5.28 20.64
C MET A 53 -11.46 -5.22 19.69
N GLY A 54 -10.43 -4.43 20.02
CA GLY A 54 -9.20 -4.37 19.22
C GLY A 54 -8.50 -5.72 19.09
N ARG A 55 -8.39 -6.48 20.18
CA ARG A 55 -7.82 -7.84 20.13
C ARG A 55 -8.65 -8.81 19.29
N ILE A 56 -9.97 -8.67 19.31
CA ILE A 56 -10.88 -9.53 18.54
C ILE A 56 -10.81 -9.19 17.05
N LEU A 57 -10.99 -7.91 16.70
CA LEU A 57 -11.13 -7.47 15.30
C LEU A 57 -9.82 -7.40 14.52
N HIS A 58 -8.69 -7.12 15.18
CA HIS A 58 -7.38 -7.03 14.53
C HIS A 58 -7.08 -8.21 13.59
N PRO A 59 -7.17 -9.49 14.02
CA PRO A 59 -6.89 -10.62 13.12
C PRO A 59 -7.89 -10.73 11.97
N PHE A 60 -9.18 -10.39 12.15
CA PHE A 60 -10.16 -10.45 11.06
C PHE A 60 -9.85 -9.41 9.98
N PHE A 61 -9.54 -8.18 10.36
CA PHE A 61 -9.11 -7.16 9.40
C PHE A 61 -7.76 -7.51 8.77
N GLY A 62 -6.84 -8.16 9.52
CA GLY A 62 -5.59 -8.68 8.97
C GLY A 62 -5.81 -9.72 7.86
N VAL A 63 -6.72 -10.68 8.08
CA VAL A 63 -7.11 -11.67 7.06
C VAL A 63 -7.77 -10.99 5.86
N LEU A 64 -8.63 -9.99 6.07
CA LEU A 64 -9.24 -9.22 4.99
C LEU A 64 -8.18 -8.50 4.13
N ILE A 65 -7.20 -7.85 4.76
CA ILE A 65 -6.07 -7.22 4.06
C ILE A 65 -5.33 -8.27 3.22
N PHE A 66 -5.01 -9.43 3.81
CA PHE A 66 -4.30 -10.50 3.10
C PHE A 66 -5.07 -10.97 1.85
N VAL A 67 -6.38 -11.22 1.97
CA VAL A 67 -7.21 -11.66 0.82
C VAL A 67 -7.23 -10.61 -0.29
N VAL A 68 -7.40 -9.32 0.05
CA VAL A 68 -7.41 -8.25 -0.95
C VAL A 68 -6.02 -8.04 -1.56
N LEU A 69 -4.95 -8.19 -0.78
CA LEU A 69 -3.58 -8.13 -1.29
C LEU A 69 -3.25 -9.33 -2.18
N MET A 70 -3.78 -10.53 -1.93
CA MET A 70 -3.63 -11.66 -2.85
C MET A 70 -4.32 -11.38 -4.19
N PHE A 71 -5.51 -10.78 -4.17
CA PHE A 71 -6.16 -10.31 -5.39
C PHE A 71 -5.31 -9.27 -6.14
N MET A 72 -4.73 -8.29 -5.43
CA MET A 72 -3.81 -7.32 -6.04
C MET A 72 -2.53 -8.00 -6.56
N PHE A 73 -1.96 -8.95 -5.83
CA PHE A 73 -0.75 -9.66 -6.21
C PHE A 73 -0.92 -10.30 -7.60
N PHE A 74 -1.97 -11.08 -7.83
CA PHE A 74 -2.18 -11.71 -9.15
C PHE A 74 -2.37 -10.71 -10.29
N ARG A 75 -2.81 -9.48 -10.00
CA ARG A 75 -3.02 -8.42 -10.98
C ARG A 75 -1.77 -7.61 -11.28
N PHE A 76 -0.92 -7.40 -10.28
CA PHE A 76 0.26 -6.53 -10.37
C PHE A 76 1.58 -7.31 -10.49
N VAL A 77 1.64 -8.60 -10.13
CA VAL A 77 2.88 -9.38 -10.07
C VAL A 77 3.70 -9.30 -11.35
N LYS A 78 3.05 -9.39 -12.53
CA LYS A 78 3.75 -9.33 -13.83
C LYS A 78 4.41 -7.96 -14.10
N HIS A 79 3.92 -6.90 -13.48
CA HIS A 79 4.45 -5.54 -13.61
C HIS A 79 5.52 -5.22 -12.54
N ASN A 80 5.79 -6.15 -11.63
CA ASN A 80 6.69 -5.97 -10.49
C ASN A 80 7.83 -7.01 -10.48
N ILE A 81 8.02 -7.75 -11.59
CA ILE A 81 9.15 -8.67 -11.73
C ILE A 81 10.40 -7.84 -11.99
N PRO A 82 11.46 -7.96 -11.16
CA PRO A 82 12.70 -7.24 -11.40
C PRO A 82 13.34 -7.63 -12.72
N ASP A 83 13.85 -6.64 -13.45
CA ASP A 83 14.59 -6.85 -14.69
C ASP A 83 15.94 -6.13 -14.68
N ARG A 84 16.66 -6.18 -15.81
CA ARG A 84 17.99 -5.56 -15.92
C ARG A 84 17.92 -4.02 -15.95
N GLU A 85 16.78 -3.46 -16.32
CA GLU A 85 16.54 -2.01 -16.39
C GLU A 85 16.28 -1.40 -15.01
N ASP A 86 16.05 -2.22 -13.97
CA ASP A 86 16.00 -1.75 -12.57
C ASP A 86 17.40 -1.45 -12.00
N LEU A 87 18.47 -2.03 -12.56
CA LEU A 87 19.84 -1.88 -12.02
C LEU A 87 20.32 -0.42 -11.99
N PRO A 88 20.15 0.39 -13.05
CA PRO A 88 20.47 1.81 -13.02
C PRO A 88 19.71 2.59 -11.94
N TRP A 89 18.43 2.27 -11.72
CA TRP A 89 17.61 2.91 -10.70
C TRP A 89 18.15 2.64 -9.29
N ILE A 90 18.46 1.38 -8.99
CA ILE A 90 18.99 0.97 -7.67
C ILE A 90 20.39 1.54 -7.43
N LYS A 91 21.29 1.51 -8.42
CA LYS A 91 22.67 2.01 -8.29
C LYS A 91 22.75 3.51 -8.03
N ASN A 92 21.75 4.28 -8.49
CA ASN A 92 21.75 5.73 -8.42
C ASN A 92 20.62 6.28 -7.52
N ILE A 93 20.33 5.58 -6.41
CA ILE A 93 19.21 5.93 -5.52
C ILE A 93 19.26 7.38 -5.02
N ILE A 94 20.45 7.97 -4.85
CA ILE A 94 20.61 9.37 -4.42
C ILE A 94 20.03 10.33 -5.47
N GLU A 95 20.27 10.08 -6.76
CA GLU A 95 19.72 10.93 -7.83
C GLU A 95 18.22 10.73 -8.00
N VAL A 96 17.72 9.50 -7.83
CA VAL A 96 16.28 9.22 -7.79
C VAL A 96 15.60 10.01 -6.67
N LEU A 97 16.17 10.00 -5.45
CA LEU A 97 15.61 10.72 -4.30
C LEU A 97 15.65 12.25 -4.46
N LYS A 98 16.54 12.78 -5.32
CA LYS A 98 16.55 14.20 -5.72
C LYS A 98 15.48 14.54 -6.78
N GLY A 99 14.76 13.55 -7.32
CA GLY A 99 13.80 13.72 -8.40
C GLY A 99 14.39 13.67 -9.80
N ASN A 100 15.67 13.27 -9.95
CA ASN A 100 16.37 13.20 -11.23
C ASN A 100 16.28 11.80 -11.87
N GLU A 101 15.18 11.06 -11.64
CA GLU A 101 15.04 9.67 -12.08
C GLU A 101 15.14 9.48 -13.61
N HIS A 102 14.74 10.50 -14.38
CA HIS A 102 14.83 10.49 -15.85
C HIS A 102 16.27 10.53 -16.37
N HIS A 103 17.26 10.86 -15.54
CA HIS A 103 18.67 10.82 -15.91
C HIS A 103 19.32 9.46 -15.66
N VAL A 104 18.64 8.59 -14.90
CA VAL A 104 19.17 7.28 -14.47
C VAL A 104 18.39 6.12 -15.08
N ALA A 105 17.08 6.27 -15.30
CA ALA A 105 16.27 5.35 -16.09
C ALA A 105 16.46 5.66 -17.59
N ARG A 106 16.77 4.63 -18.39
CA ARG A 106 16.87 4.74 -19.85
C ARG A 106 15.52 4.50 -20.51
#